data_AF-A0AAV8YA26-F1
#
_entry.id   AF-A0AAV8YA26-F1
#
_cell.length_a   1.000
_cell.length_b   1.000
_cell.length_c   1.000
_cell.angle_alpha   90.00
_cell.angle_beta   90.00
_cell.angle_gamma   90.00
#
_symmetry.space_group_name_H-M   'P 1'
#
loop_
_entity.id
_entity.type
_entity.pdbx_description
1 polymer ?
#
loop_
_entity_poly.entity_id
_entity_poly.type
_entity_poly.pdbx_seq_one_letter_code
_entity_poly.pdbx_strand_id
1 'polypeptide(L)'
;MASKQVFLKDLKVADLKRELEERECETTGKKADLQNRLREALENEENKITENSSCLQKQIGEYVDGKFEEIENKLVTVEEFQNEFLEVERKIETLSLESGEQQRVVNTALKSPGSDIDRLTRANGWSLAEKATAMTLALRGDATDILQTLSLEEQDDYHQLVKHLEMRYGQSHLEHVYHSQLKNRYQKSNESLQEFEADIARLVRLAYSSTSENVMERLAVQAFLDGLRDAETRQALTLARPSKLVDALARALEFEAAKQSCRSQAKVRKMEEDVEKGISNEADIRRVVNEILDKRPIRRWNGVKDTHITI
;
A
#
# COMPACT_ATOMS: atom_id res chain seq x y z
N MET A 1 -45.40 29.59 -50.46
CA MET A 1 -46.44 30.22 -51.31
C MET A 1 -45.96 30.49 -52.75
N ALA A 2 -44.83 31.16 -52.98
CA ALA A 2 -44.35 31.49 -54.34
C ALA A 2 -44.18 30.27 -55.28
N SER A 3 -43.67 29.13 -54.78
CA SER A 3 -43.45 27.91 -55.58
C SER A 3 -44.75 27.20 -55.99
N LYS A 4 -45.81 27.26 -55.17
CA LYS A 4 -47.12 26.64 -55.48
C LYS A 4 -47.83 27.36 -56.63
N GLN A 5 -47.65 28.68 -56.70
CA GLN A 5 -48.31 29.51 -57.71
C GLN A 5 -47.65 29.42 -59.09
N VAL A 6 -46.37 29.06 -59.15
CA VAL A 6 -45.67 28.69 -60.38
C VAL A 6 -46.17 27.33 -60.86
N PHE A 7 -46.20 26.34 -59.97
CA PHE A 7 -46.64 24.98 -60.30
C PHE A 7 -48.07 24.92 -60.86
N LEU A 8 -49.05 25.57 -60.20
CA LEU A 8 -50.46 25.56 -60.60
C LEU A 8 -50.73 26.18 -61.99
N LYS A 9 -49.89 27.12 -62.44
CA LYS A 9 -50.06 27.81 -63.74
C LYS A 9 -49.75 26.88 -64.92
N ASP A 10 -48.82 25.95 -64.72
CA ASP A 10 -48.29 25.06 -65.76
C ASP A 10 -49.13 23.78 -65.96
N LEU A 11 -50.04 23.46 -65.04
CA LEU A 11 -50.94 22.29 -65.20
C LEU A 11 -51.93 22.47 -66.35
N LYS A 12 -52.21 21.37 -67.05
CA LYS A 12 -53.28 21.29 -68.05
C LYS A 12 -54.64 21.14 -67.35
N VAL A 13 -55.72 21.50 -68.05
CA VAL A 13 -57.09 21.42 -67.52
C VAL A 13 -57.46 19.99 -67.10
N ALA A 14 -57.00 18.97 -67.82
CA ALA A 14 -57.24 17.57 -67.47
C ALA A 14 -56.61 17.20 -66.11
N ASP A 15 -55.38 17.65 -65.85
CA ASP A 15 -54.70 17.39 -64.58
C ASP A 15 -55.33 18.17 -63.42
N LEU A 16 -55.74 19.43 -63.66
CA LEU A 16 -56.48 20.22 -62.66
C LEU A 16 -57.81 19.57 -62.27
N LYS A 17 -58.54 19.00 -63.24
CA LYS A 17 -59.78 18.27 -62.96
C LYS A 17 -59.53 16.98 -62.19
N ARG A 18 -58.48 16.22 -62.54
CA ARG A 18 -58.10 15.00 -61.82
C ARG A 18 -57.79 15.29 -60.34
N GLU A 19 -56.98 16.31 -60.07
CA GLU A 19 -56.60 16.71 -58.70
C GLU A 19 -57.78 17.27 -57.88
N LEU A 20 -58.74 17.93 -58.55
CA LEU A 20 -59.97 18.39 -57.91
C LEU A 20 -60.94 17.24 -57.64
N GLU A 21 -61.04 16.27 -58.55
CA GLU A 21 -61.88 15.08 -58.40
C GLU A 21 -61.38 14.19 -57.25
N GLU A 22 -60.06 14.01 -57.13
CA GLU A 22 -59.44 13.30 -56.01
C GLU A 22 -59.69 13.97 -54.65
N ARG A 23 -59.92 15.30 -54.65
CA ARG A 23 -60.28 16.10 -53.48
C ARG A 23 -61.77 16.37 -53.36
N GLU A 24 -62.60 15.64 -54.11
CA GLU A 24 -64.07 15.73 -54.11
C GLU A 24 -64.61 17.15 -54.39
N CYS A 25 -63.89 17.95 -55.19
CA CYS A 25 -64.23 19.32 -55.54
C CYS A 25 -64.84 19.45 -56.94
N GLU A 26 -65.60 20.53 -57.18
CA GLU A 26 -66.24 20.78 -58.47
C GLU A 26 -65.26 20.99 -59.62
N THR A 27 -65.39 20.20 -60.69
CA THR A 27 -64.51 20.20 -61.87
C THR A 27 -65.05 21.04 -63.04
N THR A 28 -66.08 21.86 -62.82
CA THR A 28 -66.76 22.69 -63.84
C THR A 28 -66.13 24.08 -63.95
N GLY A 29 -66.20 24.72 -65.12
CA GLY A 29 -65.73 26.11 -65.32
C GLY A 29 -64.43 26.24 -66.13
N LYS A 30 -63.88 27.46 -66.16
CA LYS A 30 -62.67 27.79 -66.96
C LYS A 30 -61.41 27.37 -66.20
N LYS A 31 -60.27 27.29 -66.91
CA LYS A 31 -58.96 26.92 -66.32
C LYS A 31 -58.62 27.75 -65.07
N ALA A 32 -58.90 29.05 -65.08
CA ALA A 32 -58.64 29.94 -63.96
C ALA A 32 -59.48 29.59 -62.71
N ASP A 33 -60.75 29.20 -62.91
CA ASP A 33 -61.66 28.82 -61.81
C ASP A 33 -61.18 27.52 -61.16
N LEU A 34 -60.76 26.53 -61.97
CA LEU A 34 -60.19 25.27 -61.48
C LEU A 34 -58.87 25.48 -60.73
N GLN A 35 -58.02 26.39 -61.21
CA GLN A 35 -56.76 26.73 -60.53
C GLN A 35 -56.99 27.41 -59.18
N ASN A 36 -58.00 28.28 -59.06
CA ASN A 36 -58.32 28.94 -57.81
C ASN A 36 -58.93 27.95 -56.80
N ARG A 37 -59.88 27.09 -57.22
CA ARG A 37 -60.44 26.05 -56.34
C ARG A 37 -59.37 25.07 -55.86
N LEU A 38 -58.48 24.64 -56.75
CA LEU A 38 -57.40 23.74 -56.35
C LEU A 38 -56.43 24.43 -55.39
N ARG A 39 -56.18 25.73 -55.56
CA ARG A 39 -55.40 26.52 -54.59
C ARG A 39 -56.08 26.56 -53.22
N GLU A 40 -57.36 26.90 -53.17
CA GLU A 40 -58.14 26.97 -51.93
C GLU A 40 -58.19 25.62 -51.22
N ALA A 41 -58.37 24.52 -51.96
CA ALA A 41 -58.35 23.16 -51.41
C ALA A 41 -56.99 22.82 -50.80
N LEU A 42 -55.89 23.12 -51.51
CA LEU A 42 -54.53 22.90 -51.02
C LEU A 42 -54.18 23.77 -49.81
N GLU A 43 -54.65 25.02 -49.77
CA GLU A 43 -54.49 25.92 -48.61
C GLU A 43 -55.29 25.40 -47.40
N ASN A 44 -56.50 24.88 -47.62
CA ASN A 44 -57.31 24.29 -46.55
C ASN A 44 -56.68 23.00 -46.00
N GLU A 45 -56.15 22.12 -46.85
CA GLU A 45 -55.40 20.93 -46.42
C GLU A 45 -54.15 21.30 -45.62
N GLU A 46 -53.39 22.29 -46.08
CA GLU A 46 -52.21 22.79 -45.38
C GLU A 46 -52.59 23.37 -44.01
N ASN A 47 -53.68 24.14 -43.92
CA ASN A 47 -54.19 24.65 -42.65
C ASN A 47 -54.63 23.53 -41.70
N LYS A 48 -55.29 22.48 -42.19
CA LYS A 48 -55.63 21.30 -41.37
C LYS A 48 -54.38 20.57 -40.88
N ILE A 49 -53.35 20.43 -41.73
CA ILE A 49 -52.09 19.80 -41.36
C ILE A 49 -51.38 20.62 -40.28
N THR A 50 -51.33 21.96 -40.43
CA THR A 50 -50.69 22.82 -39.42
C THR A 50 -51.45 22.84 -38.10
N GLU A 51 -52.78 22.86 -38.15
CA GLU A 51 -53.62 22.79 -36.95
C GLU A 51 -53.47 21.45 -36.23
N ASN A 52 -53.53 20.32 -36.95
CA ASN A 52 -53.29 19.00 -36.39
C ASN A 52 -51.87 18.85 -35.82
N SER A 53 -50.87 19.37 -36.53
CA SER A 53 -49.48 19.38 -36.06
C SER A 53 -49.32 20.19 -34.77
N SER A 54 -49.96 21.37 -34.71
CA SER A 54 -49.96 22.20 -33.50
C SER A 54 -50.67 21.50 -32.34
N CYS A 55 -51.79 20.83 -32.59
CA CYS A 55 -52.52 20.07 -31.59
C CYS A 55 -51.68 18.91 -31.03
N LEU A 56 -51.04 18.13 -31.91
CA LEU A 56 -50.14 17.05 -31.50
C LEU A 56 -48.92 17.57 -30.73
N GLN A 57 -48.33 18.69 -31.14
CA GLN A 57 -47.23 19.31 -30.40
C GLN A 57 -47.63 19.70 -28.98
N LYS A 58 -48.83 20.25 -28.79
CA LYS A 58 -49.37 20.58 -27.45
C LYS A 58 -49.59 19.34 -26.61
N GLN A 59 -50.21 18.29 -27.17
CA GLN A 59 -50.44 17.03 -26.46
C GLN A 59 -49.12 16.35 -26.03
N ILE A 60 -48.12 16.37 -26.91
CA ILE A 60 -46.78 15.87 -26.58
C ILE A 60 -46.16 16.70 -25.45
N GLY A 61 -46.28 18.02 -25.50
CA GLY A 61 -45.82 18.91 -24.44
C GLY A 61 -46.46 18.56 -23.09
N GLU A 62 -47.79 18.50 -23.03
CA GLU A 62 -48.52 18.16 -21.80
C GLU A 62 -48.13 16.77 -21.24
N TYR A 63 -47.93 15.77 -22.11
CA TYR A 63 -47.51 14.44 -21.68
C TYR A 63 -46.08 14.44 -21.14
N VAL A 64 -45.16 15.15 -21.80
CA VAL A 64 -43.76 15.26 -21.39
C VAL A 64 -43.68 16.01 -20.06
N ASP A 65 -44.40 17.13 -19.90
CA ASP A 65 -44.43 17.92 -18.68
C ASP A 65 -44.99 17.10 -17.51
N GLY A 66 -46.10 16.37 -17.71
CA GLY A 66 -46.66 15.49 -16.67
C GLY A 66 -45.72 14.34 -16.29
N LYS A 67 -44.97 13.78 -17.25
CA LYS A 67 -43.94 12.77 -16.96
C LYS A 67 -42.72 13.37 -16.25
N PHE A 68 -42.37 14.60 -16.56
CA PHE A 68 -41.31 15.33 -15.88
C PHE A 68 -41.66 15.56 -14.41
N GLU A 69 -42.88 16.02 -14.13
CA GLU A 69 -43.39 16.20 -12.77
C GLU A 69 -43.45 14.87 -11.99
N GLU A 70 -43.82 13.76 -12.63
CA GLU A 70 -43.78 12.43 -12.02
C GLU A 70 -42.34 12.00 -11.65
N ILE A 71 -41.36 12.31 -12.50
CA ILE A 71 -39.94 12.03 -12.24
C ILE A 71 -39.40 12.92 -11.13
N GLU A 72 -39.70 14.22 -11.13
CA GLU A 72 -39.29 15.15 -10.08
C GLU A 72 -39.81 14.72 -8.71
N ASN A 73 -41.09 14.33 -8.61
CA ASN A 73 -41.66 13.81 -7.38
C ASN A 73 -40.95 12.53 -6.90
N LYS A 74 -40.62 11.61 -7.82
CA LYS A 74 -39.83 10.42 -7.48
C LYS A 74 -38.41 10.79 -7.05
N LEU A 75 -37.80 11.82 -7.64
CA LEU A 75 -36.47 12.30 -7.27
C LEU A 75 -36.46 12.82 -5.82
N VAL A 76 -37.48 13.61 -5.44
CA VAL A 76 -37.65 14.09 -4.05
C VAL A 76 -37.70 12.93 -3.07
N THR A 77 -38.48 11.88 -3.36
CA THR A 77 -38.54 10.71 -2.46
C THR A 77 -37.19 9.99 -2.33
N VAL A 78 -36.40 9.95 -3.41
CA VAL A 78 -35.06 9.35 -3.39
C VAL A 78 -34.10 10.21 -2.56
N GLU A 79 -34.18 11.54 -2.66
CA GLU A 79 -33.40 12.46 -1.83
C GLU A 79 -33.78 12.34 -0.35
N GLU A 80 -35.07 12.17 -0.03
CA GLU A 80 -35.54 11.88 1.33
C GLU A 80 -34.93 10.56 1.86
N PHE A 81 -34.97 9.48 1.07
CA PHE A 81 -34.33 8.21 1.45
C PHE A 81 -32.81 8.34 1.62
N GLN A 82 -32.14 9.15 0.80
CA GLN A 82 -30.71 9.43 0.94
C GLN A 82 -30.40 10.19 2.23
N ASN A 83 -31.25 11.14 2.62
CA ASN A 83 -31.10 11.88 3.87
C ASN A 83 -31.33 10.98 5.09
N GLU A 84 -32.33 10.10 5.05
CA GLU A 84 -32.54 9.08 6.08
C GLU A 84 -31.34 8.13 6.17
N PHE A 85 -30.79 7.70 5.04
CA PHE A 85 -29.59 6.87 4.99
C PHE A 85 -28.38 7.59 5.59
N LEU A 86 -28.14 8.86 5.26
CA LEU A 86 -27.07 9.69 5.84
C LEU A 86 -27.27 9.91 7.35
N GLU A 87 -28.51 9.96 7.83
CA GLU A 87 -28.79 10.03 9.27
C GLU A 87 -28.47 8.70 9.97
N VAL A 88 -28.78 7.57 9.34
CA VAL A 88 -28.39 6.24 9.82
C VAL A 88 -26.87 6.08 9.82
N GLU A 89 -26.17 6.49 8.75
CA GLU A 89 -24.71 6.47 8.68
C GLU A 89 -24.08 7.33 9.79
N ARG A 90 -24.59 8.54 10.01
CA ARG A 90 -24.15 9.37 11.14
C ARG A 90 -24.42 8.70 12.49
N LYS A 91 -25.58 8.06 12.68
CA LYS A 91 -25.87 7.29 13.91
C LYS A 91 -24.91 6.13 14.10
N ILE A 92 -24.56 5.42 13.03
CA ILE A 92 -23.54 4.35 13.05
C ILE A 92 -22.16 4.93 13.39
N GLU A 93 -21.80 6.09 12.86
CA GLU A 93 -20.51 6.75 13.13
C GLU A 93 -20.44 7.26 14.59
N THR A 94 -21.52 7.82 15.13
CA THR A 94 -21.59 8.21 16.55
C THR A 94 -21.55 6.99 17.48
N LEU A 95 -22.28 5.93 17.15
CA LEU A 95 -22.21 4.66 17.89
C LEU A 95 -20.82 4.02 17.78
N SER A 96 -20.12 4.21 16.66
CA SER A 96 -18.72 3.76 16.48
C SER A 96 -17.71 4.58 17.28
N LEU A 97 -18.02 5.84 17.61
CA LEU A 97 -17.22 6.68 18.52
C LEU A 97 -17.46 6.31 19.98
N GLU A 98 -18.71 6.02 20.37
CA GLU A 98 -19.06 5.48 21.70
C GLU A 98 -18.51 4.06 21.91
N SER A 99 -18.52 3.23 20.86
CA SER A 99 -17.91 1.89 20.81
C SER A 99 -16.41 1.94 20.49
N GLY A 100 -15.85 3.12 20.20
CA GLY A 100 -14.46 3.32 19.73
C GLY A 100 -13.40 3.03 20.80
N GLU A 101 -13.79 3.01 22.08
CA GLU A 101 -12.94 2.51 23.16
C GLU A 101 -12.88 0.97 23.18
N GLN A 102 -13.87 0.28 22.61
CA GLN A 102 -13.97 -1.19 22.57
C GLN A 102 -13.51 -1.77 21.22
N GLN A 103 -13.71 -1.07 20.09
CA GLN A 103 -13.43 -1.56 18.74
C GLN A 103 -11.97 -1.39 18.28
N ARG A 104 -11.19 -0.45 18.84
CA ARG A 104 -9.78 -0.22 18.41
C ARG A 104 -8.86 -1.42 18.62
N VAL A 105 -9.28 -2.40 19.42
CA VAL A 105 -8.46 -3.58 19.74
C VAL A 105 -8.64 -4.70 18.71
N VAL A 106 -9.72 -4.71 17.90
CA VAL A 106 -10.08 -5.85 17.02
C VAL A 106 -9.46 -5.77 15.61
N ASN A 107 -9.13 -4.57 15.12
CA ASN A 107 -8.70 -4.38 13.72
C ASN A 107 -7.19 -4.59 13.46
N THR A 108 -6.45 -5.09 14.44
CA THR A 108 -5.00 -5.33 14.29
C THR A 108 -4.74 -6.77 13.85
N ALA A 109 -4.56 -6.97 12.54
CA ALA A 109 -3.85 -8.08 11.88
C ALA A 109 -3.75 -9.41 12.68
N LEU A 110 -4.76 -10.27 12.56
CA LEU A 110 -4.79 -11.61 13.16
C LEU A 110 -3.72 -12.52 12.51
N LYS A 111 -2.49 -12.50 13.03
CA LYS A 111 -1.48 -13.55 12.81
C LYS A 111 -1.73 -14.78 13.70
N SER A 112 -2.53 -14.63 14.76
CA SER A 112 -2.99 -15.72 15.64
C SER A 112 -4.40 -15.40 16.17
N PRO A 113 -5.47 -15.87 15.49
CA PRO A 113 -6.86 -15.52 15.81
C PRO A 113 -7.27 -15.75 17.27
N GLY A 114 -6.72 -16.78 17.93
CA GLY A 114 -7.04 -17.11 19.32
C GLY A 114 -6.52 -16.09 20.35
N SER A 115 -5.32 -15.53 20.15
CA SER A 115 -4.69 -14.67 21.17
C SER A 115 -5.35 -13.30 21.30
N ASP A 116 -5.84 -12.75 20.18
CA ASP A 116 -6.39 -11.40 20.16
C ASP A 116 -7.84 -11.41 20.68
N ILE A 117 -8.62 -12.45 20.35
CA ILE A 117 -9.96 -12.66 20.91
C ILE A 117 -9.89 -12.95 22.42
N ASP A 118 -8.89 -13.69 22.90
CA ASP A 118 -8.67 -13.89 24.34
C ASP A 118 -8.28 -12.63 25.10
N ARG A 119 -7.62 -11.67 24.44
CA ARG A 119 -7.29 -10.37 25.02
C ARG A 119 -8.50 -9.44 25.06
N LEU A 120 -9.28 -9.42 23.98
CA LEU A 120 -10.54 -8.66 23.88
C LEU A 120 -11.57 -9.11 24.92
N THR A 121 -11.71 -10.41 25.07
CA THR A 121 -12.74 -10.98 25.95
C THR A 121 -12.41 -10.81 27.43
N ARG A 122 -11.13 -10.76 27.80
CA ARG A 122 -10.71 -10.39 29.16
C ARG A 122 -11.03 -8.94 29.51
N ALA A 123 -10.97 -8.03 28.55
CA ALA A 123 -11.29 -6.62 28.76
C ALA A 123 -12.81 -6.38 28.86
N ASN A 124 -13.60 -7.11 28.07
CA ASN A 124 -15.03 -6.85 27.91
C ASN A 124 -15.96 -7.84 28.66
N GLY A 125 -15.42 -8.88 29.28
CA GLY A 125 -16.21 -9.84 30.08
C GLY A 125 -17.17 -10.72 29.26
N TRP A 126 -16.88 -10.94 27.98
CA TRP A 126 -17.76 -11.69 27.08
C TRP A 126 -17.95 -13.15 27.51
N SER A 127 -19.18 -13.62 27.40
CA SER A 127 -19.58 -15.02 27.56
C SER A 127 -19.02 -15.89 26.43
N LEU A 128 -18.90 -17.20 26.67
CA LEU A 128 -18.34 -18.15 25.69
C LEU A 128 -19.11 -18.15 24.35
N ALA A 129 -20.43 -17.96 24.38
CA ALA A 129 -21.26 -17.84 23.18
C ALA A 129 -20.90 -16.57 22.38
N GLU A 130 -20.76 -15.42 23.05
CA GLU A 130 -20.35 -14.17 22.41
C GLU A 130 -18.92 -14.26 21.84
N LYS A 131 -18.02 -14.99 22.51
CA LYS A 131 -16.69 -15.29 21.96
C LYS A 131 -16.77 -16.10 20.67
N ALA A 132 -17.60 -17.14 20.65
CA ALA A 132 -17.79 -18.01 19.49
C ALA A 132 -18.34 -17.20 18.30
N THR A 133 -19.39 -16.40 18.53
CA THR A 133 -19.96 -15.54 17.49
C THR A 133 -18.94 -14.52 16.97
N ALA A 134 -18.20 -13.86 17.86
CA ALA A 134 -17.16 -12.91 17.46
C ALA A 134 -16.03 -13.59 16.68
N MET A 135 -15.65 -14.81 17.06
CA MET A 135 -14.65 -15.61 16.35
C MET A 135 -15.14 -15.95 14.94
N THR A 136 -16.38 -16.45 14.80
CA THR A 136 -17.01 -16.77 13.52
C THR A 136 -17.07 -15.57 12.59
N LEU A 137 -17.42 -14.38 13.12
CA LEU A 137 -17.43 -13.12 12.36
C LEU A 137 -16.02 -12.63 11.98
N ALA A 138 -15.01 -12.96 12.79
CA ALA A 138 -13.62 -12.59 12.55
C ALA A 138 -12.92 -13.50 11.52
N LEU A 139 -13.42 -14.72 11.28
CA LEU A 139 -12.88 -15.63 10.27
C LEU A 139 -13.11 -15.07 8.87
N ARG A 140 -12.03 -14.96 8.09
CA ARG A 140 -12.06 -14.52 6.69
C ARG A 140 -11.22 -15.44 5.81
N GLY A 141 -11.58 -15.52 4.52
CA GLY A 141 -10.84 -16.28 3.51
C GLY A 141 -10.88 -17.79 3.79
N ASP A 142 -9.76 -18.49 3.57
CA ASP A 142 -9.64 -19.95 3.72
C ASP A 142 -10.05 -20.46 5.12
N ALA A 143 -9.98 -19.59 6.14
CA ALA A 143 -10.38 -19.92 7.49
C ALA A 143 -11.91 -20.04 7.66
N THR A 144 -12.70 -19.41 6.77
CA THR A 144 -14.17 -19.54 6.70
C THR A 144 -14.58 -20.94 6.25
N ASP A 145 -13.75 -21.66 5.48
CA ASP A 145 -14.05 -23.03 5.06
C ASP A 145 -14.21 -24.00 6.24
N ILE A 146 -13.58 -23.71 7.39
CA ILE A 146 -13.75 -24.51 8.61
C ILE A 146 -15.21 -24.47 9.08
N LEU A 147 -15.89 -23.34 8.92
CA LEU A 147 -17.31 -23.22 9.28
C LEU A 147 -18.19 -24.11 8.41
N GLN A 148 -17.79 -24.40 7.17
CA GLN A 148 -18.55 -25.32 6.30
C GLN A 148 -18.41 -26.78 6.73
N THR A 149 -17.34 -27.11 7.45
CA THR A 149 -17.09 -28.48 7.97
C THR A 149 -17.73 -28.73 9.34
N LEU A 150 -18.20 -27.69 10.02
CA LEU A 150 -18.76 -27.75 11.37
C LEU A 150 -20.28 -27.61 11.34
N SER A 151 -20.97 -28.33 12.22
CA SER A 151 -22.40 -28.11 12.47
C SER A 151 -22.64 -26.77 13.19
N LEU A 152 -23.87 -26.23 13.09
CA LEU A 152 -24.21 -24.95 13.75
C LEU A 152 -24.03 -25.02 15.28
N GLU A 153 -24.30 -26.17 15.89
CA GLU A 153 -24.09 -26.40 17.33
C GLU A 153 -22.61 -26.35 17.73
N GLU A 154 -21.71 -26.80 16.86
CA GLU A 154 -20.26 -26.76 17.08
C GLU A 154 -19.66 -25.37 16.79
N GLN A 155 -20.33 -24.56 15.97
CA GLN A 155 -19.93 -23.17 15.70
C GLN A 155 -20.26 -22.23 16.86
N ASP A 156 -21.28 -22.54 17.64
CA ASP A 156 -21.68 -21.79 18.84
C ASP A 156 -20.83 -22.17 20.08
N ASP A 157 -20.09 -23.29 20.03
CA ASP A 157 -19.12 -23.69 21.06
C ASP A 157 -17.70 -23.18 20.73
N TYR A 158 -17.28 -22.17 21.48
CA TYR A 158 -15.95 -21.57 21.37
C TYR A 158 -14.81 -22.60 21.44
N HIS A 159 -14.91 -23.61 22.30
CA HIS A 159 -13.83 -24.58 22.50
C HIS A 159 -13.68 -25.52 21.31
N GLN A 160 -14.79 -25.97 20.71
CA GLN A 160 -14.73 -26.80 19.51
C GLN A 160 -14.20 -25.99 18.33
N LEU A 161 -14.69 -24.76 18.15
CA LEU A 161 -14.24 -23.87 17.08
C LEU A 161 -12.72 -23.62 17.15
N VAL A 162 -12.19 -23.31 18.34
CA VAL A 162 -10.74 -23.13 18.55
C VAL A 162 -9.97 -24.42 18.27
N LYS A 163 -10.46 -25.57 18.75
CA LYS A 163 -9.81 -26.86 18.52
C LYS A 163 -9.71 -27.20 17.03
N HIS A 164 -10.76 -26.95 16.25
CA HIS A 164 -10.76 -27.19 14.81
C HIS A 164 -9.82 -26.23 14.07
N LEU A 165 -9.75 -24.97 14.49
CA LEU A 165 -8.78 -24.00 14.00
C LEU A 165 -7.34 -24.42 14.34
N GLU A 166 -7.09 -24.92 15.55
CA GLU A 166 -5.79 -25.43 15.96
C GLU A 166 -5.39 -26.71 15.23
N MET A 167 -6.35 -27.58 14.90
CA MET A 167 -6.05 -28.77 14.09
C MET A 167 -5.63 -28.43 12.66
N ARG A 168 -6.29 -27.44 12.04
CA ARG A 168 -6.04 -27.09 10.63
C ARG A 168 -4.91 -26.07 10.46
N TYR A 169 -4.81 -25.10 11.37
CA TYR A 169 -3.87 -23.97 11.31
C TYR A 169 -2.94 -23.87 12.52
N GLY A 170 -3.14 -24.69 13.54
CA GLY A 170 -2.29 -24.66 14.72
C GLY A 170 -0.88 -25.11 14.40
N GLN A 171 0.07 -24.51 15.08
CA GLN A 171 1.50 -24.65 14.76
C GLN A 171 2.14 -25.89 15.40
N SER A 172 1.35 -26.77 16.04
CA SER A 172 1.87 -27.98 16.72
C SER A 172 2.59 -28.91 15.73
N HIS A 173 2.05 -29.10 14.52
CA HIS A 173 2.72 -29.87 13.47
C HIS A 173 3.98 -29.17 12.89
N LEU A 174 4.13 -27.86 13.15
CA LEU A 174 5.27 -27.06 12.72
C LEU A 174 6.41 -27.05 13.76
N GLU A 175 6.23 -27.61 14.96
CA GLU A 175 7.30 -27.68 15.98
C GLU A 175 8.57 -28.34 15.43
N HIS A 176 8.42 -29.46 14.71
CA HIS A 176 9.54 -30.12 14.04
C HIS A 176 10.21 -29.24 12.97
N VAL A 177 9.43 -28.43 12.26
CA VAL A 177 9.96 -27.47 11.27
C VAL A 177 10.75 -26.38 11.98
N TYR A 178 10.24 -25.84 13.08
CA TYR A 178 10.94 -24.82 13.87
C TYR A 178 12.18 -25.37 14.57
N HIS A 179 12.19 -26.63 15.03
CA HIS A 179 13.42 -27.29 15.49
C HIS A 179 14.49 -27.34 14.39
N SER A 180 14.10 -27.73 13.18
CA SER A 180 15.01 -27.78 12.03
C SER A 180 15.51 -26.39 11.65
N GLN A 181 14.63 -25.38 11.64
CA GLN A 181 15.00 -23.99 11.37
C GLN A 181 15.97 -23.45 12.43
N LEU A 182 15.72 -23.70 13.72
CA LEU A 182 16.59 -23.28 14.81
C LEU A 182 17.97 -23.93 14.72
N LYS A 183 18.03 -25.24 14.42
CA LYS A 183 19.31 -25.97 14.29
C LYS A 183 20.16 -25.47 13.11
N ASN A 184 19.52 -25.08 12.02
CA ASN A 184 20.20 -24.57 10.82
C ASN A 184 20.36 -23.05 10.84
N ARG A 185 20.09 -22.40 11.98
CA ARG A 185 20.09 -20.95 12.08
C ARG A 185 21.50 -20.42 12.32
N TYR A 186 22.03 -19.72 11.32
CA TYR A 186 23.30 -18.99 11.40
C TYR A 186 23.09 -17.52 11.08
N GLN A 187 23.86 -16.64 11.73
CA GLN A 187 23.83 -15.20 11.50
C GLN A 187 24.26 -14.89 10.06
N LYS A 188 23.41 -14.18 9.31
CA LYS A 188 23.70 -13.80 7.92
C LYS A 188 24.70 -12.64 7.85
N SER A 189 25.33 -12.45 6.69
CA SER A 189 26.34 -11.40 6.51
C SER A 189 25.80 -9.98 6.72
N ASN A 190 24.52 -9.78 6.37
CA ASN A 190 23.83 -8.48 6.35
C ASN A 190 22.83 -8.35 7.52
N GLU A 191 22.95 -9.20 8.53
CA GLU A 191 22.01 -9.25 9.66
C GLU A 191 22.68 -8.73 10.93
N SER A 192 21.97 -7.86 11.64
CA SER A 192 22.43 -7.32 12.92
C SER A 192 22.33 -8.38 14.04
N LEU A 193 23.13 -8.20 15.11
CA LEU A 193 23.06 -9.08 16.27
C LEU A 193 21.68 -9.06 16.95
N GLN A 194 21.01 -7.91 16.94
CA GLN A 194 19.66 -7.76 17.50
C GLN A 194 18.61 -8.51 16.67
N GLU A 195 18.65 -8.41 15.34
CA GLU A 195 17.73 -9.15 14.47
C GLU A 195 17.93 -10.66 14.63
N PHE A 196 19.18 -11.10 14.73
CA PHE A 196 19.53 -12.49 14.94
C PHE A 196 19.02 -13.02 16.30
N GLU A 197 19.23 -12.27 17.38
CA GLU A 197 18.71 -12.61 18.71
C GLU A 197 17.19 -12.70 18.73
N ALA A 198 16.50 -11.70 18.16
CA ALA A 198 15.05 -11.66 18.14
C ALA A 198 14.46 -12.85 17.38
N ASP A 199 15.08 -13.25 16.26
CA ASP A 199 14.66 -14.40 15.48
C ASP A 199 14.92 -15.72 16.21
N ILE A 200 16.04 -15.86 16.91
CA ILE A 200 16.31 -17.04 17.77
C ILE A 200 15.29 -17.11 18.91
N ALA A 201 15.03 -16.01 19.61
CA ALA A 201 14.05 -15.96 20.69
C ALA A 201 12.65 -16.38 20.20
N ARG A 202 12.28 -15.94 18.99
CA ARG A 202 11.04 -16.34 18.32
C ARG A 202 11.05 -17.84 17.98
N LEU A 203 12.09 -18.35 17.33
CA LEU A 203 12.19 -19.75 16.92
C LEU A 203 12.18 -20.71 18.10
N VAL A 204 12.84 -20.37 19.21
CA VAL A 204 12.86 -21.19 20.44
C VAL A 204 11.46 -21.30 21.04
N ARG A 205 10.72 -20.19 21.13
CA ARG A 205 9.34 -20.19 21.63
C ARG A 205 8.40 -21.02 20.76
N LEU A 206 8.60 -20.99 19.44
CA LEU A 206 7.80 -21.77 18.50
C LEU A 206 8.18 -23.25 18.45
N ALA A 207 9.46 -23.57 18.64
CA ALA A 207 9.96 -24.94 18.62
C ALA A 207 9.70 -25.68 19.95
N TYR A 208 9.70 -24.98 21.09
CA TYR A 208 9.59 -25.59 22.42
C TYR A 208 8.40 -25.03 23.21
N SER A 209 7.23 -24.94 22.58
CA SER A 209 6.01 -24.32 23.14
C SER A 209 5.56 -24.93 24.49
N SER A 210 5.84 -26.22 24.69
CA SER A 210 5.45 -27.01 25.86
C SER A 210 6.52 -27.10 26.97
N THR A 211 7.69 -26.49 26.75
CA THR A 211 8.85 -26.62 27.65
C THR A 211 8.94 -25.46 28.64
N SER A 212 9.51 -25.69 29.83
CA SER A 212 9.71 -24.64 30.84
C SER A 212 10.61 -23.50 30.34
N GLU A 213 10.31 -22.27 30.75
CA GLU A 213 11.02 -21.05 30.35
C GLU A 213 12.53 -21.09 30.62
N ASN A 214 12.95 -21.64 31.76
CA ASN A 214 14.38 -21.81 32.10
C ASN A 214 15.15 -22.69 31.10
N VAL A 215 14.50 -23.72 30.56
CA VAL A 215 15.12 -24.59 29.55
C VAL A 215 15.15 -23.89 28.20
N MET A 216 14.09 -23.17 27.84
CA MET A 216 14.04 -22.35 26.63
C MET A 216 15.14 -21.28 26.62
N GLU A 217 15.36 -20.56 27.73
CA GLU A 217 16.43 -19.56 27.83
C GLU A 217 17.81 -20.17 27.57
N ARG A 218 18.12 -21.34 28.17
CA ARG A 218 19.39 -22.03 27.94
C ARG A 218 19.56 -22.49 26.50
N LEU A 219 18.50 -23.01 25.90
CA LEU A 219 18.50 -23.43 24.49
C LEU A 219 18.69 -22.22 23.55
N ALA A 220 18.07 -21.08 23.87
CA ALA A 220 18.21 -19.86 23.10
C ALA A 220 19.63 -19.30 23.17
N VAL A 221 20.23 -19.26 24.36
CA VAL A 221 21.64 -18.87 24.54
C VAL A 221 22.55 -19.79 23.72
N GLN A 222 22.36 -21.11 23.82
CA GLN A 222 23.18 -22.07 23.08
C GLN A 222 23.05 -21.88 21.56
N ALA A 223 21.82 -21.78 21.05
CA ALA A 223 21.57 -21.54 19.63
C ALA A 223 22.17 -20.20 19.15
N PHE A 224 22.12 -19.17 19.98
CA PHE A 224 22.74 -17.88 19.69
C PHE A 224 24.26 -18.02 19.56
N LEU A 225 24.91 -18.67 20.52
CA LEU A 225 26.36 -18.89 20.48
C LEU A 225 26.78 -19.70 19.25
N ASP A 226 26.10 -20.81 18.98
CA ASP A 226 26.44 -21.71 17.87
C ASP A 226 26.26 -21.05 16.50
N GLY A 227 25.28 -20.15 16.38
CA GLY A 227 24.96 -19.48 15.12
C GLY A 227 25.70 -18.16 14.85
N LEU A 228 26.48 -17.63 15.80
CA LEU A 228 27.24 -16.37 15.63
C LEU A 228 28.27 -16.47 14.50
N ARG A 229 28.33 -15.47 13.61
CA ARG A 229 29.28 -15.44 12.49
C ARG A 229 30.73 -15.22 12.92
N ASP A 230 30.97 -14.27 13.82
CA ASP A 230 32.32 -13.88 14.24
C ASP A 230 32.89 -14.85 15.29
N ALA A 231 33.98 -15.54 14.94
CA ALA A 231 34.58 -16.56 15.81
C ALA A 231 35.16 -15.95 17.11
N GLU A 232 35.70 -14.73 17.04
CA GLU A 232 36.22 -14.02 18.20
C GLU A 232 35.11 -13.64 19.19
N THR A 233 34.01 -13.08 18.67
CA THR A 233 32.81 -12.78 19.48
C THR A 233 32.24 -14.05 20.11
N ARG A 234 32.16 -15.14 19.33
CA ARG A 234 31.70 -16.45 19.83
C ARG A 234 32.57 -16.97 20.98
N GLN A 235 33.89 -16.88 20.85
CA GLN A 235 34.83 -17.32 21.88
C GLN A 235 34.71 -16.47 23.15
N ALA A 236 34.62 -15.16 23.01
CA ALA A 236 34.45 -14.24 24.14
C ALA A 236 33.17 -14.55 24.93
N LEU A 237 32.06 -14.79 24.22
CA LEU A 237 30.78 -15.11 24.86
C LEU A 237 30.78 -16.51 25.49
N THR A 238 31.45 -17.48 24.87
CA THR A 238 31.61 -18.84 25.42
C THR A 238 32.32 -18.81 26.78
N LEU A 239 33.33 -17.94 26.93
CA LEU A 239 34.03 -17.72 28.19
C LEU A 239 33.18 -16.95 29.21
N ALA A 240 32.36 -15.99 28.75
CA ALA A 240 31.51 -15.17 29.60
C ALA A 240 30.29 -15.91 30.18
N ARG A 241 29.89 -17.06 29.61
CA ARG A 241 28.80 -17.94 30.08
C ARG A 241 27.52 -17.16 30.46
N PRO A 242 26.87 -16.47 29.51
CA PRO A 242 25.62 -15.77 29.77
C PRO A 242 24.52 -16.74 30.20
N SER A 243 23.74 -16.36 31.23
CA SER A 243 22.60 -17.14 31.72
C SER A 243 21.33 -16.87 30.93
N LYS A 244 21.15 -15.63 30.44
CA LYS A 244 19.98 -15.21 29.67
C LYS A 244 20.38 -14.77 28.27
N LEU A 245 19.45 -14.89 27.33
CA LEU A 245 19.65 -14.47 25.95
C LEU A 245 19.93 -12.97 25.83
N VAL A 246 19.23 -12.16 26.62
CA VAL A 246 19.43 -10.70 26.68
C VAL A 246 20.86 -10.36 27.15
N ASP A 247 21.37 -11.08 28.14
CA ASP A 247 22.75 -10.89 28.64
C ASP A 247 23.78 -11.29 27.58
N ALA A 248 23.49 -12.33 26.78
CA ALA A 248 24.35 -12.74 25.67
C ALA A 248 24.42 -11.65 24.60
N LEU A 249 23.28 -11.03 24.26
CA LEU A 249 23.23 -9.93 23.30
C LEU A 249 24.00 -8.69 23.80
N ALA A 250 23.79 -8.27 25.04
CA ALA A 250 24.49 -7.13 25.62
C ALA A 250 26.01 -7.31 25.55
N ARG A 251 26.51 -8.49 25.93
CA ARG A 251 27.94 -8.82 25.87
C ARG A 251 28.47 -8.91 24.44
N ALA A 252 27.67 -9.39 23.49
CA ALA A 252 28.05 -9.40 22.08
C ALA A 252 28.24 -7.97 21.54
N LEU A 253 27.33 -7.06 21.88
CA LEU A 253 27.40 -5.66 21.49
C LEU A 253 28.58 -4.94 22.15
N GLU A 254 28.83 -5.19 23.44
CA GLU A 254 30.01 -4.67 24.15
C GLU A 254 31.31 -5.12 23.49
N PHE A 255 31.40 -6.41 23.11
CA PHE A 255 32.57 -6.95 22.43
C PHE A 255 32.75 -6.36 21.04
N GLU A 256 31.67 -6.18 20.27
CA GLU A 256 31.73 -5.56 18.93
C GLU A 256 32.22 -4.10 19.02
N ALA A 257 31.70 -3.34 20.00
CA ALA A 257 32.15 -1.98 20.26
C ALA A 257 33.63 -1.93 20.68
N ALA A 258 34.05 -2.82 21.59
CA ALA A 258 35.45 -2.91 22.02
C ALA A 258 36.39 -3.24 20.84
N LYS A 259 36.00 -4.21 19.99
CA LYS A 259 36.75 -4.61 18.79
C LYS A 259 36.89 -3.48 17.78
N GLN A 260 35.84 -2.69 17.56
CA GLN A 260 35.90 -1.52 16.69
C GLN A 260 36.87 -0.47 17.24
N SER A 261 36.89 -0.25 18.56
CA SER A 261 37.82 0.70 19.19
C SER A 261 39.28 0.26 19.14
N CYS A 262 39.57 -1.04 19.28
CA CYS A 262 40.94 -1.55 19.13
C CYS A 262 41.42 -1.50 17.67
N ARG A 263 40.53 -1.75 16.70
CA ARG A 263 40.87 -1.66 15.28
C ARG A 263 41.16 -0.22 14.83
N SER A 264 40.42 0.76 15.35
CA SER A 264 40.71 2.17 15.06
C SER A 264 42.06 2.61 15.65
N GLN A 265 42.37 2.19 16.89
CA GLN A 265 43.68 2.44 17.50
C GLN A 265 44.85 1.76 16.75
N ALA A 266 44.69 0.53 16.29
CA ALA A 266 45.71 -0.17 15.51
C ALA A 266 45.98 0.51 14.16
N LYS A 267 44.95 1.08 13.52
CA LYS A 267 45.09 1.83 12.26
C LYS A 267 45.82 3.16 12.47
N VAL A 268 45.59 3.84 13.58
CA VAL A 268 46.31 5.07 13.97
C VAL A 268 47.79 4.79 14.23
N ARG A 269 48.12 3.74 15.00
CA ARG A 269 49.51 3.36 15.26
C ARG A 269 50.28 2.98 13.98
N LYS A 270 49.61 2.32 13.03
CA LYS A 270 50.23 1.98 11.73
C LYS A 270 50.52 3.22 10.88
N MET A 271 49.70 4.26 10.98
CA MET A 271 50.00 5.57 10.37
C MET A 271 51.16 6.28 11.07
N GLU A 272 51.27 6.20 12.40
CA GLU A 272 52.43 6.75 13.13
C GLU A 272 53.74 6.02 12.77
N GLU A 273 53.72 4.69 12.64
CA GLU A 273 54.89 3.89 12.22
C GLU A 273 55.32 4.20 10.77
N ASP A 274 54.37 4.46 9.86
CA ASP A 274 54.65 4.88 8.48
C ASP A 274 55.16 6.34 8.41
N VAL A 275 54.76 7.21 9.35
CA VAL A 275 55.34 8.56 9.51
C VAL A 275 56.77 8.48 10.06
N GLU A 276 57.06 7.56 10.98
CA GLU A 276 58.39 7.39 11.57
C GLU A 276 59.39 6.78 10.55
N LYS A 277 58.93 5.92 9.63
CA LYS A 277 59.72 5.47 8.46
C LYS A 277 59.88 6.53 7.37
N GLY A 278 59.09 7.61 7.40
CA GLY A 278 59.21 8.77 6.52
C GLY A 278 60.44 9.66 6.78
N ILE A 279 61.19 9.42 7.87
CA ILE A 279 62.43 10.13 8.20
C ILE A 279 63.66 9.54 7.46
N SER A 280 63.47 8.67 6.46
CA SER A 280 64.55 8.27 5.55
C SER A 280 65.06 9.43 4.67
N ASN A 281 64.36 10.57 4.65
CA ASN A 281 64.75 11.73 3.85
C ASN A 281 65.93 12.52 4.45
N GLU A 282 66.31 12.30 5.71
CA GLU A 282 67.44 13.05 6.28
C GLU A 282 68.79 12.60 5.70
N ALA A 283 68.94 11.31 5.37
CA ALA A 283 70.13 10.81 4.69
C ALA A 283 70.24 11.35 3.25
N ASP A 284 69.10 11.46 2.55
CA ASP A 284 69.03 11.99 1.18
C ASP A 284 69.27 13.51 1.16
N ILE A 285 68.73 14.25 2.13
CA ILE A 285 68.99 15.69 2.28
C ILE A 285 70.48 15.94 2.58
N ARG A 286 71.09 15.17 3.48
CA ARG A 286 72.54 15.29 3.77
C ARG A 286 73.41 15.00 2.56
N ARG A 287 73.02 14.03 1.73
CA ARG A 287 73.73 13.69 0.49
C ARG A 287 73.68 14.85 -0.51
N VAL A 288 72.51 15.45 -0.72
CA VAL A 288 72.34 16.61 -1.62
C VAL A 288 73.09 17.84 -1.11
N VAL A 289 73.07 18.10 0.21
CA VAL A 289 73.78 19.24 0.80
C VAL A 289 75.31 19.10 0.64
N ASN A 290 75.86 17.91 0.87
CA ASN A 290 77.30 17.67 0.66
C ASN A 290 77.70 17.82 -0.82
N GLU A 291 76.83 17.40 -1.75
CA GLU A 291 77.09 17.54 -3.19
C GLU A 291 77.03 18.99 -3.69
N ILE A 292 76.28 19.86 -2.99
CA ILE A 292 76.25 21.31 -3.24
C ILE A 292 77.48 22.00 -2.65
N LEU A 293 77.98 21.56 -1.48
CA LEU A 293 79.14 22.17 -0.82
C LEU A 293 80.48 21.84 -1.50
N ASP A 294 80.57 20.74 -2.26
CA ASP A 294 81.79 20.34 -2.97
C ASP A 294 82.02 21.06 -4.32
N LYS A 295 81.08 21.88 -4.80
CA LYS A 295 81.25 22.69 -6.02
C LYS A 295 81.97 24.02 -5.70
N ARG A 296 83.30 23.93 -5.82
CA ARG A 296 84.31 24.99 -5.66
C ARG A 296 83.95 26.36 -6.25
N PRO A 297 84.45 27.46 -5.64
CA PRO A 297 84.10 28.83 -5.99
C PRO A 297 84.60 29.29 -7.37
N ILE A 298 83.79 30.15 -7.98
CA ILE A 298 84.01 30.81 -9.26
C ILE A 298 85.22 31.75 -9.18
N ARG A 299 86.17 31.55 -10.09
CA ARG A 299 87.35 32.41 -10.29
C ARG A 299 86.95 33.84 -10.70
N ARG A 300 87.57 34.86 -10.08
CA ARG A 300 87.92 36.12 -10.77
C ARG A 300 89.34 36.55 -10.46
N TRP A 301 89.91 37.19 -11.46
CA TRP A 301 91.32 37.38 -11.79
C TRP A 301 91.95 38.62 -11.14
N ASN A 302 93.25 38.50 -10.85
CA ASN A 302 94.36 39.47 -10.88
C ASN A 302 94.33 40.76 -10.03
N GLY A 303 95.42 40.95 -9.27
CA GLY A 303 95.81 42.26 -8.73
C GLY A 303 96.92 42.27 -7.68
N VAL A 304 98.16 41.97 -8.08
CA VAL A 304 99.40 42.73 -7.75
C VAL A 304 99.78 43.00 -6.27
N LYS A 305 100.93 42.37 -5.91
CA LYS A 305 102.05 42.77 -5.03
C LYS A 305 101.92 42.70 -3.50
N ASP A 306 102.71 41.74 -2.98
CA ASP A 306 103.67 41.84 -1.88
C ASP A 306 103.73 43.18 -1.13
N THR A 307 103.57 43.10 0.19
CA THR A 307 104.64 43.51 1.13
C THR A 307 104.49 42.79 2.46
N HIS A 308 105.64 42.29 2.94
CA HIS A 308 105.85 41.82 4.30
C HIS A 308 105.64 42.94 5.32
N ILE A 309 105.07 42.60 6.48
CA ILE A 309 105.43 43.26 7.75
C ILE A 309 105.75 42.13 8.74
N THR A 310 106.99 42.14 9.19
CA THR A 310 107.55 41.28 10.23
C THR A 310 107.27 41.93 11.58
N ILE A 311 106.57 41.18 12.46
CA ILE A 311 106.18 41.48 13.86
C ILE A 311 105.12 42.58 14.02
#